data_AF-T0Z2B9-F1
#
_entry.id   AF-T0Z2B9-F1
#
_cell.length_a   1.000
_cell.length_b   1.000
_cell.length_c   1.000
_cell.angle_alpha   90.00
_cell.angle_beta   90.00
_cell.angle_gamma   90.00
#
_symmetry.space_group_name_H-M   'P 1'
#
loop_
_entity.id
_entity.type
_entity.pdbx_description
1 polymer ?
#
loop_
_entity_poly.entity_id
_entity_poly.type
_entity_poly.pdbx_seq_one_letter_code
_entity_poly.pdbx_strand_id
1 'polypeptide(L)'
;MGGNFFDFPKDETVLQTFIEMAAKDTPGAIVLDFFAGSGSTAHAVVSQNHIDQANRRFILVQLPERCTPESEAAKAGYGTIANVCEARVRKVFESLDAKAADQLSLEQQQEASRGFRVFKLAESNFSAWDSSLSRDAPTLEHQLALHVDHIRQTRTDDDILYELLLKSGFPLTTPVEKKTVEGKAVYSAAGGALVICLDRALTLDVIRAIADMKPERVVCLDEGFAGNDQLKTNAVQTFKTKGITSFKTI
;
A
#
# COMPACT_ATOMS: atom_id res chain seq x y z
N MET A 1 0.58 16.09 21.16
CA MET A 1 0.07 15.05 22.11
C MET A 1 0.33 15.55 23.52
N GLY A 2 -0.63 15.51 24.44
CA GLY A 2 -0.34 15.78 25.84
C GLY A 2 0.31 14.54 26.47
N GLY A 3 1.52 14.66 27.03
CA GLY A 3 2.28 13.56 27.64
C GLY A 3 3.65 13.29 27.00
N ASN A 4 4.61 12.79 27.78
CA ASN A 4 5.93 12.39 27.32
C ASN A 4 5.92 10.94 26.80
N PHE A 5 5.41 10.74 25.58
CA PHE A 5 5.30 9.40 24.97
C PHE A 5 6.55 8.97 24.18
N PHE A 6 7.56 9.83 24.10
CA PHE A 6 8.81 9.57 23.40
C PHE A 6 9.89 10.50 23.97
N ASP A 7 11.02 9.94 24.43
CA ASP A 7 11.97 10.68 25.28
C ASP A 7 12.76 11.76 24.52
N PHE A 8 13.13 11.49 23.26
CA PHE A 8 14.01 12.37 22.48
C PHE A 8 13.45 12.60 21.06
N PRO A 9 12.26 13.21 20.93
CA PRO A 9 11.72 13.52 19.62
C PRO A 9 12.62 14.57 18.97
N LYS A 10 12.90 14.41 17.68
CA LYS A 10 13.56 15.49 16.92
C LYS A 10 12.65 16.73 16.92
N ASP A 11 13.25 17.90 16.99
CA ASP A 11 12.54 19.18 16.89
C ASP A 11 11.95 19.34 15.47
N GLU A 12 10.63 19.40 15.37
CA GLU A 12 9.95 19.57 14.08
C GLU A 12 10.26 20.90 13.38
N THR A 13 10.59 21.97 14.12
CA THR A 13 10.86 23.31 13.57
C THR A 13 12.23 23.32 12.87
N VAL A 14 13.19 22.62 13.46
CA VAL A 14 14.50 22.41 12.84
C VAL A 14 14.35 21.57 11.57
N LEU A 15 13.59 20.47 11.63
CA LEU A 15 13.32 19.64 10.46
C LEU A 15 12.57 20.42 9.37
N GLN A 16 11.63 21.27 9.77
CA GLN A 16 10.87 22.13 8.86
C GLN A 16 11.79 23.06 8.08
N THR A 17 12.75 23.69 8.77
CA THR A 17 13.75 24.55 8.13
C THR A 17 14.57 23.78 7.08
N PHE A 18 15.00 22.55 7.40
CA PHE A 18 15.74 21.72 6.44
C PHE A 18 14.88 21.31 5.24
N ILE A 19 13.61 20.95 5.47
CA ILE A 19 12.68 20.58 4.40
C ILE A 19 12.39 21.76 3.49
N GLU A 20 12.17 22.95 4.05
CA GLU A 20 12.01 24.18 3.26
C GLU A 20 13.24 24.39 2.40
N MET A 21 14.44 24.43 2.98
CA MET A 21 15.67 24.68 2.24
C MET A 21 15.94 23.65 1.14
N ALA A 22 15.72 22.36 1.43
CA ALA A 22 16.06 21.27 0.50
C ALA A 22 15.00 21.03 -0.58
N ALA A 23 13.74 21.39 -0.33
CA ALA A 23 12.61 21.05 -1.20
C ALA A 23 11.71 22.25 -1.53
N LYS A 24 12.22 23.49 -1.42
CA LYS A 24 11.50 24.72 -1.78
C LYS A 24 10.97 24.67 -3.21
N ASP A 25 11.87 24.40 -4.15
CA ASP A 25 11.62 24.48 -5.58
C ASP A 25 11.38 23.10 -6.21
N THR A 26 10.99 22.12 -5.40
CA THR A 26 10.74 20.74 -5.83
C THR A 26 9.29 20.33 -5.53
N PRO A 27 8.33 20.71 -6.40
CA PRO A 27 6.94 20.29 -6.26
C PRO A 27 6.81 18.77 -6.15
N GLY A 28 6.00 18.29 -5.22
CA GLY A 28 5.76 16.86 -5.02
C GLY A 28 6.95 16.05 -4.49
N ALA A 29 8.00 16.71 -3.99
CA ALA A 29 9.17 16.08 -3.37
C ALA A 29 8.77 15.03 -2.33
N ILE A 30 9.52 13.93 -2.27
CA ILE A 30 9.31 12.86 -1.28
C ILE A 30 10.40 12.97 -0.21
N VAL A 31 9.99 13.21 1.03
CA VAL A 31 10.87 13.19 2.21
C VAL A 31 10.83 11.80 2.83
N LEU A 32 11.94 11.08 2.74
CA LEU A 32 12.09 9.73 3.31
C LEU A 32 12.81 9.81 4.66
N ASP A 33 12.20 9.22 5.68
CA ASP A 33 12.82 9.01 6.99
C ASP A 33 12.59 7.56 7.42
N PHE A 34 13.66 6.76 7.37
CA PHE A 34 13.63 5.35 7.74
C PHE A 34 14.02 5.08 9.20
N PHE A 35 14.16 6.13 10.00
CA PHE A 35 14.29 6.11 11.45
C PHE A 35 13.30 7.09 12.07
N ALA A 36 12.03 6.91 11.74
CA ALA A 36 10.99 7.91 11.98
C ALA A 36 10.82 8.28 13.47
N GLY A 37 11.08 7.35 14.38
CA GLY A 37 11.01 7.55 15.82
C GLY A 37 9.62 8.03 16.23
N SER A 38 9.54 9.24 16.76
CA SER A 38 8.28 9.90 17.14
C SER A 38 7.39 10.29 15.96
N GLY A 39 7.91 10.34 14.72
CA GLY A 39 7.20 10.88 13.55
C GLY A 39 7.37 12.39 13.35
N SER A 40 8.41 13.00 13.93
CA SER A 40 8.68 14.44 13.79
C SER A 40 8.88 14.90 12.34
N THR A 41 9.43 14.05 11.46
CA THR A 41 9.61 14.37 10.03
C THR A 41 8.28 14.56 9.32
N ALA A 42 7.29 13.69 9.53
CA ALA A 42 5.96 13.90 8.96
C ALA A 42 5.30 15.16 9.53
N HIS A 43 5.45 15.44 10.83
CA HIS A 43 4.96 16.69 11.41
C HIS A 43 5.53 17.90 10.67
N ALA A 44 6.85 17.95 10.50
CA ALA A 44 7.53 19.04 9.79
C ALA A 44 7.06 19.18 8.33
N VAL A 45 6.95 18.07 7.58
CA VAL A 45 6.48 18.09 6.18
C VAL A 45 5.07 18.66 6.07
N VAL A 46 4.15 18.17 6.91
CA VAL A 46 2.76 18.59 6.85
C VAL A 46 2.62 20.07 7.26
N SER A 47 3.33 20.50 8.32
CA SER A 47 3.36 21.91 8.72
C SER A 47 3.94 22.81 7.62
N GLN A 48 5.04 22.41 6.97
CA GLN A 48 5.64 23.21 5.90
C GLN A 48 4.76 23.28 4.66
N ASN A 49 4.09 22.19 4.29
CA ASN A 49 3.13 22.21 3.19
C ASN A 49 2.00 23.20 3.43
N HIS A 50 1.52 23.31 4.68
CA HIS A 50 0.49 24.28 5.03
C HIS A 50 0.99 25.72 4.90
N ILE A 51 2.23 26.02 5.28
CA ILE A 51 2.82 27.37 5.14
C ILE A 51 3.04 27.71 3.65
N ASP A 52 3.68 26.80 2.91
CA ASP A 52 4.09 27.06 1.52
C ASP A 52 2.94 26.87 0.51
N GLN A 53 1.78 26.38 0.94
CA GLN A 53 0.71 25.89 0.06
C GLN A 53 1.25 24.85 -0.95
N ALA A 54 2.13 23.95 -0.46
CA ALA A 54 2.83 22.95 -1.26
C ALA A 54 2.29 21.54 -1.03
N ASN A 55 2.75 20.59 -1.86
CA ASN A 55 2.29 19.20 -1.87
C ASN A 55 3.42 18.17 -1.67
N ARG A 56 4.41 18.49 -0.81
CA ARG A 56 5.48 17.55 -0.47
C ARG A 56 4.88 16.30 0.18
N ARG A 57 5.46 15.15 -0.10
CA ARG A 57 5.03 13.84 0.44
C ARG A 57 6.08 13.32 1.39
N PHE A 58 5.69 12.39 2.26
CA PHE A 58 6.62 11.74 3.16
C PHE A 58 6.46 10.22 3.10
N ILE A 59 7.56 9.52 3.39
CA ILE A 59 7.57 8.08 3.67
C ILE A 59 8.30 7.90 4.99
N LEU A 60 7.61 7.32 5.97
CA LEU A 60 8.20 6.98 7.27
C LEU A 60 8.36 5.47 7.37
N VAL A 61 9.52 5.03 7.84
CA VAL A 61 9.75 3.63 8.25
C VAL A 61 10.09 3.61 9.73
N GLN A 62 9.40 2.77 10.48
CA GLN A 62 9.62 2.58 11.91
C GLN A 62 9.54 1.09 12.25
N LEU A 63 10.59 0.57 12.89
CA LEU A 63 10.57 -0.78 13.45
C LEU A 63 9.49 -0.84 14.55
N PRO A 64 8.66 -1.90 14.61
CA PRO A 64 7.64 -2.07 15.66
C PRO A 64 8.27 -2.56 16.97
N GLU A 65 9.29 -1.84 17.46
CA GLU A 65 9.92 -2.08 18.75
C GLU A 65 8.90 -1.89 19.88
N ARG A 66 8.87 -2.81 20.83
CA ARG A 66 7.94 -2.74 21.97
C ARG A 66 8.29 -1.59 22.89
N CYS A 67 7.29 -0.86 23.35
CA CYS A 67 7.47 0.13 24.40
C CYS A 67 7.85 -0.56 25.72
N THR A 68 8.69 0.08 26.53
CA THR A 68 8.96 -0.40 27.89
C THR A 68 7.68 -0.33 28.73
N PRO A 69 7.33 -1.37 29.52
CA PRO A 69 6.06 -1.42 30.24
C PRO A 69 5.82 -0.22 31.17
N GLU A 70 6.87 0.37 31.72
CA GLU A 70 6.82 1.49 32.65
C GLU A 70 6.70 2.86 31.96
N SER A 71 6.89 2.92 30.64
CA SER A 71 6.78 4.16 29.87
C SER A 71 5.36 4.72 29.87
N GLU A 72 5.24 6.04 29.79
CA GLU A 72 3.95 6.70 29.60
C GLU A 72 3.25 6.25 28.31
N ALA A 73 4.04 5.89 27.28
CA ALA A 73 3.50 5.35 26.03
C ALA A 73 2.77 4.03 26.25
N ALA A 74 3.39 3.08 26.96
CA ALA A 74 2.78 1.80 27.28
C ALA A 74 1.53 1.97 28.18
N LYS A 75 1.59 2.84 29.19
CA LYS A 75 0.44 3.17 30.06
C LYS A 75 -0.72 3.79 29.28
N ALA A 76 -0.44 4.54 28.22
CA ALA A 76 -1.44 5.10 27.31
C ALA A 76 -1.95 4.10 26.25
N GLY A 77 -1.52 2.83 26.30
CA GLY A 77 -1.98 1.77 25.41
C GLY A 77 -1.18 1.63 24.11
N TYR A 78 -0.06 2.34 23.95
CA TYR A 78 0.83 2.17 22.81
C TYR A 78 1.75 0.97 23.04
N GLY A 79 1.51 -0.12 22.30
CA GLY A 79 2.31 -1.34 22.41
C GLY A 79 3.70 -1.24 21.78
N THR A 80 3.86 -0.39 20.77
CA THR A 80 5.12 -0.22 20.02
C THR A 80 5.42 1.24 19.73
N ILE A 81 6.70 1.54 19.49
CA ILE A 81 7.16 2.86 19.01
C ILE A 81 6.48 3.23 17.69
N ALA A 82 6.24 2.25 16.81
CA ALA A 82 5.48 2.48 15.58
C ALA A 82 4.05 2.98 15.84
N ASN A 83 3.38 2.52 16.90
CA ASN A 83 2.06 3.03 17.27
C ASN A 83 2.13 4.47 17.80
N VAL A 84 3.18 4.83 18.55
CA VAL A 84 3.42 6.21 18.99
C VAL A 84 3.62 7.13 17.77
N CYS A 85 4.47 6.71 16.83
CA CYS A 85 4.71 7.40 15.57
C CYS A 85 3.42 7.63 14.80
N GLU A 86 2.68 6.55 14.50
CA GLU A 86 1.40 6.59 13.77
C GLU A 86 0.41 7.55 14.45
N ALA A 87 0.25 7.43 15.77
CA ALA A 87 -0.66 8.27 16.51
C ALA A 87 -0.24 9.75 16.48
N ARG A 88 1.06 10.08 16.55
CA ARG A 88 1.53 11.47 16.45
C ARG A 88 1.16 12.02 15.08
N VAL A 89 1.48 11.30 14.00
CA VAL A 89 1.15 11.74 12.62
C VAL A 89 -0.35 11.95 12.46
N ARG A 90 -1.18 11.04 12.99
CA ARG A 90 -2.64 11.19 12.99
C ARG A 90 -3.09 12.48 13.67
N LYS A 91 -2.57 12.77 14.87
CA LYS A 91 -2.91 14.02 15.59
C LYS A 91 -2.45 15.28 14.87
N VAL A 92 -1.37 15.24 14.10
CA VAL A 92 -0.93 16.39 13.29
C VAL A 92 -2.01 16.73 12.27
N PHE A 93 -2.50 15.74 11.51
CA PHE A 93 -3.59 15.95 10.55
C PHE A 93 -4.88 16.43 11.24
N GLU A 94 -5.29 15.78 12.33
CA GLU A 94 -6.47 16.21 13.12
C GLU A 94 -6.36 17.67 13.57
N SER A 95 -5.18 18.10 14.03
CA SER A 95 -4.95 19.48 14.49
C SER A 95 -5.02 20.51 13.35
N LEU A 96 -4.65 20.12 12.14
CA LEU A 96 -4.73 20.99 10.97
C LEU A 96 -6.17 21.10 10.48
N ASP A 97 -6.90 19.99 10.48
CA ASP A 97 -8.31 19.98 10.11
C ASP A 97 -9.15 20.80 11.11
N ALA A 98 -8.85 20.72 12.41
CA ALA A 98 -9.48 21.58 13.42
C ALA A 98 -9.21 23.07 13.19
N LYS A 99 -7.96 23.45 12.90
CA LYS A 99 -7.60 24.86 12.59
C LYS A 99 -8.28 25.36 11.31
N ALA A 100 -8.42 24.49 10.31
CA ALA A 100 -9.10 24.81 9.06
C ALA A 100 -10.62 24.97 9.25
N ALA A 101 -11.24 24.24 10.18
CA ALA A 101 -12.67 24.38 10.49
C ALA A 101 -13.02 25.68 11.22
N ASP A 102 -12.14 26.15 12.11
CA ASP A 102 -12.31 27.42 12.83
C ASP A 102 -12.11 28.65 11.90
N GLN A 103 -11.33 28.49 10.84
CA GLN A 103 -11.15 29.49 9.80
C GLN A 103 -12.21 29.25 8.71
N LEU A 104 -13.38 29.88 8.81
CA LEU A 104 -14.44 29.90 7.81
C LEU A 104 -13.97 30.51 6.46
N SER A 105 -13.05 29.85 5.75
CA SER A 105 -12.57 30.28 4.43
C SER A 105 -13.44 29.64 3.36
N LEU A 106 -14.29 30.45 2.73
CA LEU A 106 -15.14 30.14 1.56
C LEU A 106 -14.35 29.96 0.25
N GLU A 107 -13.02 29.98 0.31
CA GLU A 107 -12.16 29.82 -0.85
C GLU A 107 -11.81 28.34 -1.00
N GLN A 108 -11.91 27.86 -2.25
CA GLN A 108 -11.63 26.48 -2.65
C GLN A 108 -10.27 26.05 -2.09
N GLN A 109 -10.28 25.45 -0.89
CA GLN A 109 -9.13 24.73 -0.37
C GLN A 109 -8.89 23.61 -1.36
N GLN A 110 -7.94 23.84 -2.25
CA GLN A 110 -7.36 22.85 -3.13
C GLN A 110 -7.22 21.57 -2.30
N GLU A 111 -7.76 20.44 -2.80
CA GLU A 111 -7.76 19.15 -2.11
C GLU A 111 -6.31 18.73 -1.81
N ALA A 112 -5.70 19.34 -0.81
CA ALA A 112 -4.43 18.93 -0.27
C ALA A 112 -4.65 17.50 0.20
N SER A 113 -3.76 16.59 -0.20
CA SER A 113 -3.82 15.19 0.20
C SER A 113 -3.79 15.09 1.73
N ARG A 114 -4.99 15.05 2.33
CA ARG A 114 -5.21 15.06 3.77
C ARG A 114 -5.19 13.62 4.28
N GLY A 115 -4.02 13.20 4.75
CA GLY A 115 -3.85 11.93 5.44
C GLY A 115 -2.64 11.13 4.99
N PHE A 116 -2.59 9.89 5.45
CA PHE A 116 -1.51 8.96 5.21
C PHE A 116 -2.04 7.52 5.24
N ARG A 117 -1.30 6.60 4.61
CA ARG A 117 -1.56 5.16 4.65
C ARG A 117 -0.54 4.49 5.56
N VAL A 118 -0.96 3.44 6.25
CA VAL A 118 -0.10 2.63 7.12
C VAL A 118 0.03 1.25 6.52
N PHE A 119 1.27 0.81 6.29
CA PHE A 119 1.59 -0.52 5.80
C PHE A 119 2.46 -1.24 6.83
N LYS A 120 2.36 -2.56 6.86
CA LYS A 120 3.19 -3.43 7.70
C LYS A 120 3.91 -4.42 6.81
N LEU A 121 5.16 -4.73 7.16
CA LEU A 121 5.87 -5.82 6.51
C LEU A 121 5.28 -7.15 6.99
N ALA A 122 5.02 -8.02 6.03
CA ALA A 122 4.62 -9.40 6.24
C ALA A 122 5.39 -10.28 5.25
N GLU A 123 5.41 -11.58 5.51
CA GLU A 123 5.91 -12.54 4.54
C GLU A 123 5.08 -12.51 3.25
N SER A 124 5.72 -12.78 2.11
CA SER A 124 5.11 -12.86 0.77
C SER A 124 3.80 -13.65 0.79
N ASN A 125 2.79 -13.15 0.08
CA ASN A 125 1.53 -13.85 -0.13
C ASN A 125 1.70 -15.10 -1.02
N PHE A 126 2.75 -15.09 -1.84
CA PHE A 126 3.13 -16.20 -2.71
C PHE A 126 4.16 -17.09 -2.02
N SER A 127 3.89 -18.39 -1.99
CA SER A 127 4.83 -19.41 -1.51
C SER A 127 6.04 -19.47 -2.43
N ALA A 128 7.17 -18.93 -1.99
CA ALA A 128 8.44 -19.14 -2.68
C ALA A 128 8.93 -20.56 -2.44
N TRP A 129 9.49 -21.20 -3.47
CA TRP A 129 10.21 -22.47 -3.29
C TRP A 129 11.40 -22.24 -2.37
N ASP A 130 11.34 -22.82 -1.17
CA ASP A 130 12.42 -22.73 -0.20
C ASP A 130 13.39 -23.90 -0.39
N SER A 131 14.45 -23.64 -1.16
CA SER A 131 15.52 -24.61 -1.41
C SER A 131 16.42 -24.89 -0.20
N SER A 132 16.21 -24.20 0.93
CA SER A 132 17.01 -24.34 2.15
C SER A 132 16.46 -25.38 3.14
N LEU A 133 15.22 -25.84 2.94
CA LEU A 133 14.61 -26.88 3.76
C LEU A 133 15.21 -28.26 3.48
N SER A 134 15.12 -29.16 4.47
CA SER A 134 15.60 -30.53 4.37
C SER A 134 14.88 -31.29 3.24
N ARG A 135 15.64 -32.09 2.48
CA ARG A 135 15.12 -32.88 1.33
C ARG A 135 14.50 -34.21 1.76
N ASP A 136 13.98 -34.30 2.97
CA ASP A 136 13.24 -35.49 3.41
C ASP A 136 11.89 -35.57 2.70
N ALA A 137 11.45 -36.80 2.41
CA ALA A 137 10.23 -37.05 1.63
C ALA A 137 8.97 -36.34 2.18
N PRO A 138 8.71 -36.27 3.50
CA PRO A 138 7.55 -35.56 4.04
C PRO A 138 7.61 -34.05 3.80
N THR A 139 8.78 -33.44 3.98
CA THR A 139 8.99 -32.01 3.73
C THR A 139 8.87 -31.68 2.24
N LEU A 140 9.38 -32.55 1.36
CA LEU A 140 9.23 -32.39 -0.09
C LEU A 140 7.78 -32.54 -0.55
N GLU A 141 7.03 -33.52 -0.03
CA GLU A 141 5.60 -33.69 -0.33
C GLU A 141 4.79 -32.48 0.12
N HIS A 142 5.09 -31.94 1.30
CA HIS A 142 4.44 -30.72 1.79
C HIS A 142 4.79 -29.49 0.92
N GLN A 143 6.05 -29.35 0.50
CA GLN A 143 6.46 -28.29 -0.42
C GLN A 143 5.79 -28.41 -1.80
N LEU A 144 5.66 -29.63 -2.32
CA LEU A 144 4.95 -29.88 -3.58
C LEU A 144 3.47 -29.51 -3.46
N ALA A 145 2.82 -29.82 -2.34
CA ALA A 145 1.43 -29.42 -2.08
C ALA A 145 1.27 -27.90 -1.98
N LEU A 146 2.19 -27.20 -1.29
CA LEU A 146 2.22 -25.72 -1.22
C LEU A 146 2.53 -25.05 -2.56
N HIS A 147 3.00 -25.82 -3.56
CA HIS A 147 3.21 -25.34 -4.92
C HIS A 147 1.98 -25.53 -5.82
N VAL A 148 1.03 -26.38 -5.42
CA VAL A 148 -0.27 -26.52 -6.09
C VAL A 148 -1.19 -25.35 -5.72
N ASP A 149 -1.18 -24.93 -4.45
CA ASP A 149 -1.80 -23.70 -3.96
C ASP A 149 -0.72 -22.68 -3.54
N HIS A 150 -0.19 -21.94 -4.51
CA HIS A 150 0.90 -20.97 -4.31
C HIS A 150 0.47 -19.71 -3.54
N ILE A 151 -0.83 -19.56 -3.24
CA ILE A 151 -1.38 -18.46 -2.44
C ILE A 151 -1.63 -18.94 -1.02
N ARG A 152 -1.01 -18.26 -0.04
CA ARG A 152 -1.23 -18.58 1.38
C ARG A 152 -2.69 -18.34 1.77
N GLN A 153 -3.35 -19.37 2.31
CA GLN A 153 -4.80 -19.41 2.56
C GLN A 153 -5.33 -18.36 3.57
N THR A 154 -4.47 -17.76 4.39
CA THR A 154 -4.85 -16.79 5.43
C THR A 154 -4.82 -15.33 4.96
N ARG A 155 -4.57 -15.07 3.67
CA ARG A 155 -4.37 -13.72 3.12
C ARG A 155 -5.64 -13.10 2.58
N THR A 156 -5.77 -11.79 2.74
CA THR A 156 -6.89 -11.03 2.17
C THR A 156 -6.59 -10.64 0.72
N ASP A 157 -7.65 -10.40 -0.06
CA ASP A 157 -7.52 -9.85 -1.41
C ASP A 157 -6.67 -8.57 -1.43
N ASP A 158 -6.80 -7.72 -0.41
CA ASP A 158 -6.07 -6.47 -0.30
C ASP A 158 -4.56 -6.71 -0.11
N ASP A 159 -4.17 -7.72 0.68
CA ASP A 159 -2.75 -8.07 0.85
C ASP A 159 -2.11 -8.49 -0.48
N ILE A 160 -2.81 -9.35 -1.23
CA ILE A 160 -2.37 -9.85 -2.54
C ILE A 160 -2.32 -8.70 -3.54
N LEU A 161 -3.36 -7.86 -3.56
CA LEU A 161 -3.48 -6.68 -4.43
C LEU A 161 -2.28 -5.75 -4.26
N TYR A 162 -1.95 -5.35 -3.02
CA TYR A 162 -0.84 -4.41 -2.78
C TYR A 162 0.53 -5.01 -3.07
N GLU A 163 0.74 -6.31 -2.81
CA GLU A 163 1.97 -6.98 -3.24
C GLU A 163 2.10 -7.00 -4.77
N LEU A 164 1.01 -7.28 -5.50
CA LEU A 164 1.00 -7.29 -6.96
C LEU A 164 1.19 -5.92 -7.59
N LEU A 165 0.60 -4.88 -7.00
CA LEU A 165 0.81 -3.50 -7.42
C LEU A 165 2.30 -3.14 -7.33
N LEU A 166 2.93 -3.43 -6.19
CA LEU A 166 4.35 -3.20 -5.98
C LEU A 166 5.22 -4.00 -6.96
N LYS A 167 4.99 -5.30 -7.11
CA LYS A 167 5.72 -6.15 -8.08
C LYS A 167 5.53 -5.72 -9.53
N SER A 168 4.40 -5.07 -9.83
CA SER A 168 4.09 -4.52 -11.15
C SER A 168 4.67 -3.12 -11.38
N GLY A 169 5.44 -2.59 -10.42
CA GLY A 169 6.14 -1.31 -10.50
C GLY A 169 5.27 -0.09 -10.16
N PHE A 170 4.10 -0.29 -9.56
CA PHE A 170 3.23 0.81 -9.13
C PHE A 170 3.55 1.25 -7.70
N PRO A 171 3.60 2.57 -7.43
CA PRO A 171 3.79 3.08 -6.08
C PRO A 171 2.57 2.79 -5.18
N LEU A 172 2.78 2.75 -3.86
CA LEU A 172 1.71 2.52 -2.87
C LEU A 172 0.61 3.60 -2.84
N THR A 173 0.87 4.76 -3.45
CA THR A 173 -0.09 5.85 -3.60
C THR A 173 -0.98 5.68 -4.84
N THR A 174 -0.76 4.65 -5.66
CA THR A 174 -1.54 4.41 -6.87
C THR A 174 -3.02 4.26 -6.49
N PRO A 175 -3.92 5.03 -7.13
CA PRO A 175 -5.36 4.85 -6.95
C PRO A 175 -5.77 3.48 -7.47
N VAL A 176 -6.61 2.79 -6.69
CA VAL A 176 -7.18 1.49 -7.05
C VAL A 176 -8.69 1.56 -6.86
N GLU A 177 -9.43 1.23 -7.91
CA GLU A 177 -10.88 1.15 -7.91
C GLU A 177 -11.31 -0.31 -7.91
N LYS A 178 -12.14 -0.71 -6.94
CA LYS A 178 -12.81 -2.01 -6.97
C LYS A 178 -14.08 -1.91 -7.81
N LYS A 179 -14.17 -2.74 -8.85
CA LYS A 179 -15.31 -2.84 -9.77
C LYS A 179 -15.88 -4.26 -9.70
N THR A 180 -17.18 -4.37 -9.94
CA THR A 180 -17.84 -5.66 -10.11
C THR A 180 -18.05 -5.89 -11.61
N VAL A 181 -17.47 -6.96 -12.14
CA VAL A 181 -17.52 -7.31 -13.56
C VAL A 181 -18.04 -8.75 -13.65
N GLU A 182 -19.19 -8.95 -14.30
CA GLU A 182 -19.85 -10.28 -14.38
C GLU A 182 -20.01 -10.96 -13.00
N GLY A 183 -20.33 -10.16 -11.97
CA GLY A 183 -20.49 -10.63 -10.58
C GLY A 183 -19.17 -10.91 -9.84
N LYS A 184 -18.02 -10.68 -10.47
CA LYS A 184 -16.68 -10.90 -9.88
C LYS A 184 -16.00 -9.60 -9.50
N ALA A 185 -15.19 -9.63 -8.44
CA ALA A 185 -14.39 -8.48 -8.00
C ALA A 185 -13.17 -8.29 -8.91
N VAL A 186 -13.03 -7.09 -9.46
CA VAL A 186 -11.92 -6.69 -10.34
C VAL A 186 -11.36 -5.37 -9.83
N TYR A 187 -10.05 -5.30 -9.65
CA TYR A 187 -9.34 -4.12 -9.18
C TYR A 187 -8.69 -3.41 -10.37
N SER A 188 -9.00 -2.13 -10.55
CA SER A 188 -8.49 -1.28 -11.63
C SER A 188 -7.54 -0.24 -11.04
N ALA A 189 -6.26 -0.32 -11.39
CA ALA A 189 -5.20 0.55 -10.88
C ALA A 189 -4.71 1.53 -11.94
N ALA A 190 -4.23 2.69 -11.48
CA ALA A 190 -3.66 3.76 -12.32
C ALA A 190 -4.58 4.15 -13.49
N GLY A 191 -5.86 4.42 -13.20
CA GLY A 191 -6.83 4.86 -14.19
C GLY A 191 -7.20 3.79 -15.24
N GLY A 192 -6.98 2.51 -14.94
CA GLY A 192 -7.29 1.40 -15.85
C GLY A 192 -6.09 0.81 -16.56
N ALA A 193 -4.87 1.35 -16.37
CA ALA A 193 -3.67 0.81 -16.99
C ALA A 193 -3.37 -0.63 -16.55
N LEU A 194 -3.62 -0.96 -15.27
CA LEU A 194 -3.51 -2.33 -14.75
C LEU A 194 -4.85 -2.79 -14.20
N VAL A 195 -5.28 -3.97 -14.62
CA VAL A 195 -6.45 -4.66 -14.07
C VAL A 195 -6.02 -5.95 -13.40
N ILE A 196 -6.44 -6.16 -12.16
CA ILE A 196 -6.15 -7.35 -11.34
C ILE A 196 -7.47 -8.03 -11.01
N CYS A 197 -7.61 -9.32 -11.34
CA CYS A 197 -8.74 -10.15 -10.91
C CYS A 197 -8.26 -11.24 -9.98
N LEU A 198 -8.73 -11.20 -8.73
CA LEU A 198 -8.36 -12.15 -7.67
C LEU A 198 -9.41 -13.26 -7.46
N ASP A 199 -10.37 -13.38 -8.38
CA ASP A 199 -11.42 -14.39 -8.27
C ASP A 199 -10.92 -15.79 -8.67
N ARG A 200 -11.35 -16.81 -7.93
CA ARG A 200 -10.94 -18.21 -8.12
C ARG A 200 -11.79 -18.98 -9.14
N ALA A 201 -12.81 -18.35 -9.70
CA ALA A 201 -13.68 -18.97 -10.70
C ALA A 201 -13.97 -17.99 -11.85
N LEU A 202 -13.03 -17.92 -12.79
CA LEU A 202 -13.13 -17.08 -13.98
C LEU A 202 -13.97 -17.74 -15.07
N THR A 203 -14.69 -16.92 -15.81
CA THR A 203 -15.45 -17.34 -16.99
C THR A 203 -14.96 -16.57 -18.22
N LEU A 204 -15.34 -17.06 -19.41
CA LEU A 204 -15.01 -16.37 -20.65
C LEU A 204 -15.64 -14.97 -20.72
N ASP A 205 -16.79 -14.78 -20.09
CA ASP A 205 -17.50 -13.50 -20.05
C ASP A 205 -16.76 -12.48 -19.18
N VAL A 206 -16.23 -12.91 -18.02
CA VAL A 206 -15.36 -12.07 -17.17
C VAL A 206 -14.12 -11.62 -17.97
N ILE A 207 -13.48 -12.55 -18.68
CA ILE A 207 -12.29 -12.25 -19.51
C ILE A 207 -12.62 -11.23 -20.59
N ARG A 208 -13.73 -11.40 -21.30
CA ARG A 208 -14.15 -10.47 -22.35
C ARG A 208 -14.47 -9.10 -21.78
N ALA A 209 -15.19 -9.05 -20.67
CA ALA A 209 -15.53 -7.79 -20.00
C ALA A 209 -14.28 -7.05 -19.50
N ILE A 210 -13.29 -7.77 -18.94
CA ILE A 210 -11.98 -7.19 -18.60
C ILE A 210 -11.28 -6.67 -19.86
N ALA A 211 -11.33 -7.41 -20.97
CA ALA A 211 -10.71 -6.99 -22.22
C ALA A 211 -11.36 -5.72 -22.81
N ASP A 212 -12.67 -5.56 -22.63
CA ASP A 212 -13.44 -4.40 -23.09
C ASP A 212 -13.16 -3.14 -22.25
N MET A 213 -12.63 -3.28 -21.04
CA MET A 213 -12.05 -2.17 -20.27
C MET A 213 -10.79 -1.59 -20.91
N LYS A 214 -10.19 -2.28 -21.90
CA LYS A 214 -8.96 -1.90 -22.61
C LYS A 214 -7.78 -1.54 -21.69
N PRO A 215 -7.43 -2.37 -20.70
CA PRO A 215 -6.26 -2.11 -19.88
C PRO A 215 -4.97 -2.35 -20.68
N GLU A 216 -3.87 -1.74 -20.25
CA GLU A 216 -2.56 -2.06 -20.83
C GLU A 216 -2.06 -3.42 -20.34
N ARG A 217 -2.35 -3.73 -19.07
CA ARG A 217 -1.87 -4.92 -18.37
C ARG A 217 -2.99 -5.61 -17.58
N VAL A 218 -3.00 -6.93 -17.61
CA VAL A 218 -3.94 -7.76 -16.84
C VAL A 218 -3.17 -8.77 -16.00
N VAL A 219 -3.57 -8.94 -14.74
CA VAL A 219 -3.08 -9.98 -13.84
C VAL A 219 -4.27 -10.76 -13.27
N CYS A 220 -4.25 -12.08 -13.40
CA CYS A 220 -5.26 -12.96 -12.80
C CYS A 220 -4.59 -14.04 -11.95
N LEU A 221 -5.27 -14.57 -10.94
CA LEU A 221 -4.81 -15.78 -10.25
C LEU A 221 -4.83 -16.98 -11.21
N ASP A 222 -3.80 -17.82 -11.15
CA ASP A 222 -3.76 -19.07 -11.92
C ASP A 222 -4.88 -20.03 -11.47
N GLU A 223 -5.13 -20.10 -10.16
CA GLU A 223 -6.25 -20.82 -9.56
C GLU A 223 -7.61 -20.39 -10.15
N GLY A 224 -7.72 -19.12 -10.58
CA GLY A 224 -8.91 -18.56 -11.23
C GLY A 224 -9.36 -19.33 -12.46
N PHE A 225 -8.46 -20.07 -13.11
CA PHE A 225 -8.75 -20.88 -14.28
C PHE A 225 -9.15 -22.32 -13.93
N ALA A 226 -9.02 -22.75 -12.68
CA ALA A 226 -9.40 -24.08 -12.20
C ALA A 226 -8.89 -25.24 -13.11
N GLY A 227 -7.65 -25.14 -13.61
CA GLY A 227 -7.06 -26.13 -14.53
C GLY A 227 -7.63 -26.12 -15.96
N ASN A 228 -8.46 -25.14 -16.30
CA ASN A 228 -9.02 -24.99 -17.64
C ASN A 228 -8.03 -24.26 -18.58
N ASP A 229 -7.10 -25.03 -19.14
CA ASP A 229 -6.09 -24.52 -20.08
C ASP A 229 -6.69 -23.91 -21.36
N GLN A 230 -7.87 -24.37 -21.77
CA GLN A 230 -8.59 -23.78 -22.89
C GLN A 230 -9.04 -22.35 -22.57
N LEU A 231 -9.60 -22.14 -21.36
CA LEU A 231 -10.00 -20.81 -20.90
C LEU A 231 -8.80 -19.87 -20.79
N LYS A 232 -7.68 -20.35 -20.25
CA LYS A 232 -6.43 -19.58 -20.14
C LYS A 232 -5.88 -19.19 -21.51
N THR A 233 -5.89 -20.13 -22.46
CA THR A 233 -5.49 -19.86 -23.85
C THR A 233 -6.42 -18.84 -24.52
N ASN A 234 -7.73 -18.98 -24.31
CA ASN A 234 -8.72 -18.03 -24.81
C ASN A 234 -8.51 -16.62 -24.21
N ALA A 235 -8.13 -16.52 -22.93
CA ALA A 235 -7.79 -15.25 -22.29
C ALA A 235 -6.60 -14.59 -22.98
N VAL A 236 -5.49 -15.33 -23.17
CA VAL A 236 -4.30 -14.83 -23.87
C VAL A 236 -4.65 -14.29 -25.26
N GLN A 237 -5.44 -15.02 -26.04
CA GLN A 237 -5.83 -14.61 -27.40
C GLN A 237 -6.78 -13.41 -27.39
N THR A 238 -7.76 -13.40 -26.49
CA THR A 238 -8.72 -12.30 -26.35
C THR A 238 -8.01 -11.00 -26.01
N PHE A 239 -7.11 -11.03 -25.03
CA PHE A 239 -6.33 -9.88 -24.61
C PHE A 239 -5.38 -9.38 -25.72
N LYS A 240 -4.70 -10.28 -26.43
CA LYS A 240 -3.87 -9.92 -27.59
C LYS A 240 -4.67 -9.24 -28.70
N THR A 241 -5.85 -9.78 -29.04
CA THR A 241 -6.72 -9.23 -30.09
C THR A 241 -7.21 -7.83 -29.73
N LYS A 242 -7.39 -7.54 -28.44
CA LYS A 242 -7.82 -6.24 -27.92
C LYS A 242 -6.67 -5.26 -27.67
N GLY A 243 -5.43 -5.63 -28.01
CA GLY A 243 -4.26 -4.75 -27.91
C GLY A 243 -3.66 -4.64 -26.51
N ILE A 244 -4.00 -5.55 -25.60
CA ILE A 244 -3.44 -5.58 -24.24
C ILE A 244 -2.01 -6.11 -24.32
N THR A 245 -1.06 -5.35 -23.77
CA THR A 245 0.37 -5.58 -24.01
C THR A 245 0.96 -6.67 -23.11
N SER A 246 0.39 -6.89 -21.93
CA SER A 246 0.86 -7.91 -21.00
C SER A 246 -0.30 -8.53 -20.23
N PHE A 247 -0.41 -9.85 -20.31
CA PHE A 247 -1.26 -10.66 -19.45
C PHE A 247 -0.40 -11.65 -18.68
N LYS A 248 -0.56 -11.71 -17.36
CA LYS A 248 0.13 -12.66 -16.48
C LYS A 248 -0.88 -13.41 -15.63
N THR A 249 -0.65 -14.72 -15.46
CA THR A 249 -1.24 -15.47 -14.36
C THR A 249 -0.21 -15.61 -13.26
N ILE A 250 -0.67 -15.57 -12.02
CA ILE A 250 0.17 -15.58 -10.82
C ILE A 250 -0.27 -16.63 -9.85
#